data_AF-A0A8X6JT07-F1
#
_entry.id   AF-A0A8X6JT07-F1
#
_cell.length_a   1.000
_cell.length_b   1.000
_cell.length_c   1.000
_cell.angle_alpha   90.00
_cell.angle_beta   90.00
_cell.angle_gamma   90.00
#
_symmetry.space_group_name_H-M   'P 1'
#
loop_
_entity.id
_entity.type
_entity.pdbx_description
1 polymer ?
#
loop_
_entity_poly.entity_id
_entity_poly.type
_entity_poly.pdbx_seq_one_letter_code
_entity_poly.pdbx_strand_id
1 'polypeptide(L)'
;MYAHLKRFMNITVVQNESASAILNLIDVTSEVVRSLECPDQNLEGFSSTIFAFILSEILDQNSKLWWKRNLKKDTMPTISELLAFLKDYTRTLNTTKTPAI
;
A
#
# COMPACT_ATOMS: atom_id res chain seq x y z
N MET A 1 -2.09 -9.41 17.60
CA MET A 1 -0.89 -9.40 16.74
C MET A 1 -0.94 -10.45 15.61
N TYR A 2 -0.87 -11.76 15.89
CA TYR A 2 -0.88 -12.82 14.84
C TYR A 2 -2.08 -12.76 13.90
N ALA A 3 -3.29 -12.48 14.42
CA ALA A 3 -4.49 -12.34 13.58
C ALA A 3 -4.39 -11.18 12.58
N HIS A 4 -3.76 -10.06 12.94
CA HIS A 4 -3.57 -8.90 12.05
C HIS A 4 -2.52 -9.21 10.97
N LEU A 5 -1.42 -9.87 11.32
CA LEU A 5 -0.44 -10.40 10.36
C LEU A 5 -1.11 -11.37 9.38
N LYS A 6 -1.88 -12.33 9.88
CA LYS A 6 -2.59 -13.29 9.05
C LYS A 6 -3.58 -12.58 8.11
N ARG A 7 -4.30 -11.56 8.57
CA ARG A 7 -5.20 -10.75 7.74
C ARG A 7 -4.42 -10.03 6.63
N PHE A 8 -3.26 -9.45 6.94
CA PHE A 8 -2.41 -8.77 5.97
C PHE A 8 -1.83 -9.72 4.90
N MET A 9 -1.32 -10.88 5.32
CA MET A 9 -0.77 -11.88 4.39
C MET A 9 -1.81 -12.52 3.47
N ASN A 10 -3.10 -12.42 3.81
CA ASN A 10 -4.21 -12.96 3.02
C ASN A 10 -5.00 -11.88 2.28
N ILE A 11 -4.45 -10.67 2.14
CA ILE A 11 -5.09 -9.65 1.29
C ILE A 11 -5.04 -10.15 -0.16
N THR A 12 -6.22 -10.34 -0.76
CA THR A 12 -6.36 -10.78 -2.15
C THR A 12 -5.83 -9.70 -3.10
N VAL A 13 -5.16 -10.14 -4.17
CA VAL A 13 -4.72 -9.27 -5.28
C VAL A 13 -5.89 -8.42 -5.74
N VAL A 14 -5.69 -7.10 -5.82
CA VAL A 14 -6.73 -6.19 -6.28
C VAL A 14 -6.77 -6.25 -7.80
N GLN A 15 -7.81 -6.87 -8.36
CA GLN A 15 -8.03 -6.91 -9.80
C GLN A 15 -8.89 -5.72 -10.23
N ASN A 16 -8.46 -4.98 -11.25
CA ASN A 16 -9.13 -3.78 -11.77
C ASN A 16 -9.34 -2.70 -10.69
N GLU A 17 -8.24 -2.11 -10.23
CA GLU A 17 -8.25 -1.21 -9.07
C GLU A 17 -9.18 -0.01 -9.24
N SER A 18 -10.26 0.02 -8.46
CA SER A 18 -11.03 1.23 -8.22
C SER A 18 -10.38 2.05 -7.09
N ALA A 19 -10.61 3.37 -7.08
CA ALA A 19 -10.18 4.21 -5.98
C ALA A 19 -10.70 3.70 -4.61
N SER A 20 -11.91 3.14 -4.56
CA SER A 20 -12.47 2.55 -3.33
C SER A 20 -11.72 1.28 -2.89
N ALA A 21 -11.29 0.42 -3.82
CA ALA A 21 -10.53 -0.78 -3.50
C ALA A 21 -9.14 -0.43 -2.93
N ILE A 22 -8.46 0.56 -3.53
CA ILE A 22 -7.16 1.03 -3.03
C ILE A 22 -7.30 1.74 -1.67
N LEU A 23 -8.35 2.55 -1.47
CA LEU A 23 -8.61 3.17 -0.17
C LEU A 23 -8.87 2.12 0.92
N ASN A 24 -9.68 1.11 0.63
CA ASN A 24 -9.88 -0.01 1.55
C ASN A 24 -8.56 -0.74 1.85
N LEU A 25 -7.70 -0.93 0.85
CA LEU A 25 -6.38 -1.52 1.05
C LEU A 25 -5.49 -0.68 1.98
N ILE A 26 -5.49 0.64 1.79
CA ILE A 26 -4.77 1.61 2.64
C ILE A 26 -5.29 1.51 4.08
N ASP A 27 -6.61 1.50 4.28
CA ASP A 27 -7.23 1.47 5.59
C ASP A 27 -6.90 0.17 6.34
N VAL A 28 -7.07 -0.98 5.69
CA VAL A 28 -6.72 -2.30 6.26
C VAL A 28 -5.24 -2.38 6.60
N THR A 29 -4.36 -1.93 5.70
CA THR A 29 -2.92 -1.95 5.94
C THR A 29 -2.55 -1.04 7.12
N SER A 30 -3.10 0.18 7.15
CA SER A 30 -2.83 1.15 8.21
C SER A 30 -3.33 0.67 9.57
N GLU A 31 -4.46 -0.05 9.61
CA GLU A 31 -4.96 -0.72 10.81
C GLU A 31 -4.00 -1.83 11.28
N VAL A 32 -3.51 -2.66 10.35
CA VAL A 32 -2.56 -3.73 10.67
C VAL A 32 -1.24 -3.16 11.19
N VAL A 33 -0.64 -2.17 10.50
CA VAL A 33 0.63 -1.55 10.92
C VAL A 33 0.51 -0.99 12.34
N ARG A 34 -0.53 -0.20 12.62
CA ARG A 34 -0.80 0.32 13.97
C ARG A 34 -1.02 -0.77 15.02
N SER A 35 -1.59 -1.90 14.63
CA SER A 35 -1.81 -3.05 15.52
C SER A 35 -0.57 -3.92 15.74
N LEU A 36 0.47 -3.72 14.92
CA LEU A 36 1.75 -4.41 15.02
C LEU A 36 2.81 -3.57 15.74
N GLU A 37 2.67 -2.25 15.73
CA GLU A 37 3.46 -1.34 16.55
C GLU A 37 3.12 -1.54 18.04
N CYS A 38 4.04 -2.18 18.75
CA CYS A 38 4.00 -2.39 20.20
C CYS A 38 5.30 -1.85 20.81
N PRO A 39 5.37 -1.59 22.12
CA PRO A 39 6.60 -1.07 22.76
C PRO A 39 7.88 -1.86 22.44
N ASP A 40 7.76 -3.17 22.27
CA ASP A 40 8.89 -4.07 21.96
C ASP A 40 9.06 -4.38 20.45
N GLN A 41 8.17 -3.87 19.59
CA GLN A 41 8.14 -4.17 18.16
C GLN A 41 7.76 -2.92 17.37
N ASN A 42 8.69 -2.40 16.59
CA ASN A 42 8.45 -1.27 15.71
C ASN A 42 8.61 -1.69 14.25
N LEU A 43 7.70 -1.25 13.39
CA LEU A 43 7.67 -1.60 11.97
C LEU A 43 8.60 -0.66 11.17
N GLU A 44 9.87 -0.68 11.52
CA GLU A 44 10.92 0.18 10.96
C GLU A 44 12.01 -0.62 10.24
N GLY A 45 12.84 0.12 9.49
CA GLY A 45 13.96 -0.44 8.73
C GLY A 45 13.50 -1.54 7.78
N PHE A 46 14.18 -2.69 7.84
CA PHE A 46 13.95 -3.80 6.92
C PHE A 46 12.53 -4.40 7.02
N SER A 47 11.92 -4.40 8.21
CA SER A 47 10.54 -4.89 8.38
C SER A 47 9.54 -4.03 7.58
N SER A 48 9.71 -2.71 7.61
CA SER A 48 8.93 -1.77 6.82
C SER A 48 9.07 -2.02 5.32
N THR A 49 10.30 -2.30 4.86
CA THR A 49 10.58 -2.64 3.47
C THR A 49 9.93 -3.95 3.04
N ILE A 50 9.94 -4.99 3.88
CA ILE A 50 9.26 -6.25 3.59
C ILE A 50 7.76 -6.02 3.44
N PHE A 51 7.16 -5.24 4.33
CA PHE A 51 5.73 -4.92 4.24
C PHE A 51 5.41 -4.15 2.97
N ALA A 52 6.23 -3.17 2.60
CA ALA A 52 6.08 -2.42 1.35
C ALA A 52 6.16 -3.36 0.13
N PHE A 53 7.11 -4.29 0.13
CA PHE A 53 7.27 -5.26 -0.95
C PHE A 53 6.05 -6.17 -1.08
N ILE A 54 5.60 -6.80 0.01
CA ILE A 54 4.43 -7.68 0.02
C ILE A 54 3.18 -6.94 -0.46
N LEU A 55 2.95 -5.73 0.06
CA LEU A 55 1.82 -4.90 -0.35
C LEU A 55 1.92 -4.50 -1.82
N SER A 56 3.11 -4.20 -2.33
CA SER A 56 3.29 -3.87 -3.74
C SER A 56 2.99 -5.05 -4.66
N GLU A 57 3.18 -6.29 -4.20
CA GLU A 57 2.94 -7.48 -5.00
C GLU A 57 1.45 -7.82 -5.18
N ILE A 58 0.59 -7.30 -4.31
CA ILE A 58 -0.87 -7.49 -4.42
C ILE A 58 -1.57 -6.41 -5.25
N LEU A 59 -0.85 -5.35 -5.64
CA LEU A 59 -1.37 -4.31 -6.54
C LEU A 59 -1.57 -4.85 -7.97
N ASP A 60 -2.39 -4.17 -8.75
CA ASP A 60 -2.54 -4.46 -10.18
C ASP A 60 -1.31 -4.03 -11.00
N GLN A 61 -1.26 -4.46 -12.27
CA GLN A 61 -0.10 -4.18 -13.13
C GLN A 61 0.16 -2.69 -13.36
N ASN A 62 -0.90 -1.87 -13.43
CA ASN A 62 -0.76 -0.43 -13.68
C ASN A 62 -0.18 0.27 -12.46
N SER A 63 -0.72 -0.01 -11.28
CA SER A 63 -0.26 0.55 -10.02
C SER A 63 1.15 0.10 -9.67
N LYS A 64 1.49 -1.17 -9.94
CA LYS A 64 2.88 -1.65 -9.84
C LYS A 64 3.83 -0.86 -10.74
N LEU A 65 3.43 -0.56 -11.98
CA LEU A 65 4.27 0.20 -12.91
C LEU A 65 4.49 1.63 -12.44
N TRP A 66 3.42 2.32 -12.01
CA TRP A 66 3.50 3.67 -11.45
C TRP A 66 4.32 3.72 -10.18
N TRP A 67 4.14 2.75 -9.30
CA TRP A 67 4.93 2.62 -8.08
C TRP A 67 6.42 2.51 -8.40
N LYS A 68 6.81 1.57 -9.29
CA LYS A 68 8.21 1.39 -9.71
C LYS A 68 8.83 2.65 -10.31
N ARG A 69 8.06 3.49 -10.99
CA ARG A 69 8.53 4.77 -11.55
C ARG A 69 8.76 5.83 -10.46
N ASN A 70 8.03 5.76 -9.35
CA ASN A 70 8.13 6.72 -8.24
C ASN A 70 9.23 6.34 -7.23
N LEU A 71 9.80 5.12 -7.34
CA LEU A 71 10.88 4.66 -6.46
C LEU A 71 12.19 5.41 -6.73
N LYS A 72 12.85 5.81 -5.64
CA LYS A 72 14.24 6.30 -5.68
C LYS A 72 15.17 5.12 -5.97
N LYS A 73 16.21 5.33 -6.79
CA LYS A 73 17.10 4.25 -7.25
C LYS A 73 17.95 3.63 -6.14
N ASP A 74 18.30 4.41 -5.11
CA ASP A 74 19.32 4.02 -4.12
C ASP A 74 18.77 3.74 -2.72
N THR A 75 17.44 3.72 -2.55
CA THR A 75 16.80 3.50 -1.25
C THR A 75 15.69 2.47 -1.35
N MET A 76 15.67 1.53 -0.41
CA MET A 76 14.56 0.60 -0.25
C MET A 76 13.32 1.37 0.22
N PRO A 77 12.15 1.17 -0.43
CA PRO A 77 10.93 1.84 -0.01
C PRO A 77 10.43 1.30 1.33
N THR A 78 9.72 2.16 2.04
CA THR A 78 9.05 1.85 3.30
C THR A 78 7.54 1.71 3.10
N ILE A 79 6.85 1.08 4.06
CA ILE A 79 5.39 0.94 3.99
C ILE A 79 4.70 2.31 3.97
N SER A 80 5.24 3.28 4.70
CA SER A 80 4.72 4.65 4.76
C SER A 80 4.79 5.35 3.41
N GLU A 81 5.90 5.19 2.67
CA GLU A 81 6.06 5.74 1.32
C GLU A 81 5.07 5.09 0.34
N LEU A 82 4.86 3.78 0.42
CA LEU A 82 3.89 3.09 -0.42
C LEU A 82 2.45 3.54 -0.10
N LEU A 83 2.09 3.67 1.18
CA LEU A 83 0.76 4.14 1.58
C LEU A 83 0.52 5.60 1.13
N ALA A 84 1.54 6.47 1.19
CA ALA A 84 1.46 7.83 0.68
C ALA A 84 1.23 7.84 -0.84
N PHE A 85 2.02 7.04 -1.58
CA PHE A 85 1.84 6.87 -3.02
C PHE A 85 0.42 6.41 -3.38
N LEU A 86 -0.11 5.39 -2.71
CA LEU A 86 -1.45 4.86 -2.98
C LEU A 86 -2.53 5.91 -2.72
N LYS A 87 -2.38 6.73 -1.67
CA LYS A 87 -3.29 7.87 -1.41
C LYS A 87 -3.28 8.85 -2.56
N ASP A 88 -2.11 9.25 -3.06
CA ASP A 88 -2.02 10.18 -4.19
C ASP A 88 -2.57 9.56 -5.48
N TYR A 89 -2.31 8.27 -5.70
CA TYR A 89 -2.81 7.52 -6.85
C TYR A 89 -4.35 7.40 -6.85
N THR A 90 -5.00 7.24 -5.68
CA THR A 90 -6.48 7.27 -5.62
C THR A 90 -7.07 8.60 -6.06
N ARG A 91 -6.36 9.72 -5.81
CA ARG A 91 -6.81 11.06 -6.23
C ARG A 91 -6.75 11.21 -7.74
N THR A 92 -5.69 10.70 -8.38
CA THR A 92 -5.53 10.75 -9.84
C THR A 92 -6.58 9.89 -10.56
N LEU A 93 -6.91 8.71 -10.02
CA LEU A 93 -7.98 7.84 -10.52
C LEU A 93 -9.38 8.47 -10.45
N ASN A 94 -9.62 9.31 -9.45
CA ASN A 94 -10.91 10.00 -9.31
C ASN A 94 -11.01 11.22 -10.25
N THR A 95 -9.90 11.93 -10.48
CA THR A 95 -9.88 13.08 -11.41
C THR A 95 -10.10 12.69 -12.86
N THR A 96 -9.59 11.54 -13.31
CA THR A 96 -9.76 11.05 -14.69
C THR A 96 -11.19 10.61 -15.02
N LYS A 97 -12.07 10.48 -14.01
CA LYS A 97 -13.49 10.12 -14.19
C LYS A 97 -14.43 11.31 -14.24
N THR A 98 -13.94 12.55 -14.21
CA THR A 98 -14.80 13.74 -14.40
C THR A 98 -14.98 13.97 -15.90
N PRO A 99 -16.17 13.72 -16.49
CA PRO A 99 -16.41 14.10 -17.87
C PRO A 99 -16.41 15.63 -17.94
N ALA A 100 -15.73 16.17 -18.95
CA ALA A 100 -15.78 17.59 -19.28
C ALA A 100 -17.24 18.05 -19.39
N ILE A 101 -17.55 19.16 -18.73
CA ILE A 101 -18.77 19.95 -18.97
C ILE A 101 -18.47 20.90 -20.13
#